data_AF-A0AB37QN26-F1
#
_entry.id   AF-A0AB37QN26-F1
#
_cell.length_a   1.000
_cell.length_b   1.000
_cell.length_c   1.000
_cell.angle_alpha   90.00
_cell.angle_beta   90.00
_cell.angle_gamma   90.00
#
_symmetry.space_group_name_H-M   'P 1'
#
loop_
_entity.id
_entity.type
_entity.pdbx_description
1 polymer ?
#
loop_
_entity_poly.entity_id
_entity_poly.type
_entity_poly.pdbx_seq_one_letter_code
_entity_poly.pdbx_strand_id
1 'polypeptide(L)' 'MSFRGCFVGTAAASLMALALLAQAAPAHYYKWQGDSRIVCAQSSPGPGWKRLKGHFIKADCSI' A
#
# COMPACT_ATOMS: atom_id res chain seq x y z
N MET A 1 -40.71 -1.17 17.90
CA MET A 1 -39.54 -0.74 18.71
C MET A 1 -38.27 -1.15 18.00
N SER A 2 -37.53 -0.17 17.48
CA SER A 2 -36.53 -0.33 16.41
C SER A 2 -35.16 -0.79 16.93
N PHE A 3 -35.06 -2.04 17.42
CA PHE A 3 -33.79 -2.61 17.87
C PHE A 3 -32.83 -2.93 16.70
N ARG A 4 -33.35 -3.26 15.51
CA ARG A 4 -32.53 -3.55 14.32
C ARG A 4 -31.88 -2.31 13.71
N GLY A 5 -32.57 -1.16 13.73
CA GLY A 5 -32.04 0.09 13.19
C GLY A 5 -30.87 0.65 14.01
N CYS A 6 -30.92 0.50 15.34
CA CYS A 6 -29.86 0.96 16.24
C CYS A 6 -28.58 0.15 16.08
N PHE A 7 -28.69 -1.18 15.94
CA PHE A 7 -27.54 -2.08 15.74
C PHE A 7 -26.81 -1.85 14.41
N VAL A 8 -27.55 -1.53 13.34
CA VAL A 8 -26.96 -1.18 12.04
C VAL A 8 -26.28 0.19 12.10
N GLY A 9 -26.89 1.16 12.79
CA GLY A 9 -26.33 2.49 12.98
C GLY A 9 -25.02 2.49 13.76
N THR A 10 -24.92 1.72 14.85
CA THR A 10 -23.69 1.60 15.64
C THR A 10 -22.57 0.89 14.87
N ALA A 11 -22.89 -0.19 14.15
CA ALA A 11 -21.91 -0.89 13.33
C ALA A 11 -21.33 0.00 12.22
N ALA A 12 -22.17 0.74 11.50
CA ALA A 12 -21.73 1.65 10.46
C ALA A 12 -20.84 2.79 11.01
N ALA A 13 -21.22 3.38 12.15
CA ALA A 13 -20.42 4.42 12.80
C ALA A 13 -19.04 3.91 13.24
N SER A 14 -18.95 2.70 13.78
CA SER A 14 -17.67 2.09 14.15
C SER A 14 -16.77 1.82 12.94
N LEU A 15 -17.33 1.36 11.81
CA LEU A 15 -16.55 1.14 10.58
C LEU A 15 -15.97 2.45 10.03
N MET A 16 -16.77 3.53 10.01
CA MET A 16 -16.29 4.85 9.58
C MET A 16 -15.19 5.37 10.50
N ALA A 17 -15.33 5.22 11.81
CA ALA A 17 -14.30 5.63 12.77
C ALA A 17 -12.98 4.88 12.56
N LEU A 18 -13.03 3.56 12.29
CA LEU A 18 -11.83 2.77 11.96
C LEU A 18 -11.19 3.20 10.63
N ALA A 19 -11.98 3.58 9.62
CA ALA A 19 -11.46 4.03 8.34
C ALA A 19 -10.65 5.34 8.45
N LEU A 20 -11.03 6.25 9.37
CA LEU A 20 -10.27 7.48 9.63
C LEU A 20 -8.93 7.22 10.33
N LEU A 21 -8.82 6.09 11.04
CA LEU A 21 -7.60 5.67 11.73
C LEU A 21 -6.65 4.88 10.81
N ALA A 22 -7.00 4.64 9.55
CA ALA A 22 -6.12 3.96 8.61
C ALA A 22 -5.11 4.96 8.02
N GLN A 23 -3.88 4.96 8.50
CA GLN A 23 -2.78 5.73 7.89
C GLN A 23 -2.03 4.84 6.88
N ALA A 24 -1.97 5.28 5.63
CA ALA A 24 -1.11 4.64 4.64
C ALA A 24 0.35 5.01 4.94
N ALA A 25 1.17 4.03 5.31
CA ALA A 25 2.61 4.23 5.42
C ALA A 25 3.20 4.65 4.05
N PRO A 26 4.23 5.51 4.02
CA PRO A 26 4.89 5.89 2.78
C PRO A 26 5.40 4.64 2.06
N ALA A 27 4.97 4.50 0.81
CA ALA A 27 5.22 3.28 0.07
C ALA A 27 6.58 3.36 -0.63
N HIS A 28 7.52 2.53 -0.16
CA HIS A 28 8.89 2.54 -0.65
C HIS A 28 9.01 1.93 -2.05
N TYR A 29 9.84 2.56 -2.88
CA TYR A 29 10.23 2.06 -4.18
C TYR A 29 11.60 1.39 -4.15
N TYR A 30 11.79 0.42 -5.03
CA TYR A 30 13.02 -0.35 -5.13
C TYR A 30 13.47 -0.44 -6.58
N LYS A 31 14.78 -0.56 -6.79
CA LYS A 31 15.33 -0.91 -8.09
C LYS A 31 15.24 -2.41 -8.27
N TRP A 32 14.63 -2.84 -9.36
CA TRP A 32 14.52 -4.23 -9.77
C TRP A 32 15.36 -4.45 -11.01
N GLN A 33 16.28 -5.41 -10.94
CA GLN A 33 17.10 -5.85 -12.06
C GLN A 33 16.39 -7.00 -12.77
N GLY A 34 16.08 -6.80 -14.04
CA GLY A 34 15.71 -7.88 -14.97
C GLY A 34 16.88 -8.18 -15.91
N ASP A 35 16.67 -9.05 -16.89
CA ASP A 35 17.76 -9.52 -17.75
C ASP A 35 18.40 -8.41 -18.59
N SER A 36 17.58 -7.48 -19.12
CA SER A 36 18.03 -6.43 -20.05
C SER A 36 17.96 -5.01 -19.49
N ARG A 37 17.28 -4.81 -18.35
CA ARG A 37 17.02 -3.46 -17.82
C ARG A 37 16.82 -3.44 -16.31
N ILE A 38 17.02 -2.26 -15.74
CA ILE A 38 16.66 -1.94 -14.36
C ILE A 38 15.41 -1.06 -14.39
N VAL A 39 14.44 -1.35 -13.53
CA VAL A 39 13.23 -0.53 -13.36
C VAL A 39 13.05 -0.13 -11.91
N CYS A 40 12.41 1.01 -11.68
CA CYS A 40 11.95 1.39 -10.35
C CYS A 40 10.51 0.96 -10.17
N ALA A 41 10.23 0.19 -9.12
CA ALA A 41 8.88 -0.25 -8.79
C ALA A 41 8.75 -0.56 -7.30
N GLN A 42 7.55 -0.38 -6.76
CA GLN A 42 7.23 -0.70 -5.36
C GLN A 42 7.24 -2.21 -5.09
N SER A 43 6.71 -2.98 -6.04
CA SER A 43 6.65 -4.45 -6.01
C SER A 43 7.44 -5.05 -7.17
N SER A 44 7.71 -6.36 -7.11
CA SER A 44 8.39 -7.06 -8.20
C SER A 44 7.56 -7.00 -9.49
N PRO A 45 8.14 -6.60 -10.63
CA PRO A 45 7.42 -6.60 -11.91
C PRO A 45 7.01 -8.00 -12.40
N GLY A 46 7.63 -9.06 -11.90
CA GLY A 46 7.31 -10.43 -12.26
C GLY A 46 8.40 -11.44 -11.88
N PRO A 47 8.30 -12.69 -12.37
CA PRO A 47 9.35 -13.69 -12.22
C PRO A 47 10.67 -13.23 -12.87
N GLY A 48 11.81 -13.65 -12.33
CA GLY A 48 13.14 -13.31 -12.84
C GLY A 48 13.67 -11.94 -12.40
N TRP A 49 12.84 -11.08 -11.81
CA TRP A 49 13.28 -9.80 -11.29
C TRP A 49 13.94 -9.94 -9.93
N LYS A 50 15.15 -9.37 -9.78
CA LYS A 50 15.90 -9.35 -8.53
C LYS A 50 15.91 -7.96 -7.94
N ARG A 51 15.50 -7.84 -6.67
CA ARG A 51 15.55 -6.57 -5.93
C ARG A 51 17.00 -6.19 -5.62
N LEU A 52 17.38 -4.97 -5.98
CA LEU A 52 18.67 -4.37 -5.63
C LEU A 52 18.60 -3.72 -4.23
N LYS A 53 19.76 -3.51 -3.60
CA LYS A 53 19.85 -2.87 -2.27
C LYS A 53 19.37 -1.42 -2.30
N GLY A 54 18.83 -0.96 -1.17
CA GLY A 54 18.33 0.40 -0.98
C GLY A 54 16.81 0.51 -1.09
N HIS A 55 16.29 1.67 -0.73
CA HIS A 55 14.87 2.03 -0.84
C HIS A 55 14.76 3.52 -1.19
N PHE A 56 13.73 3.87 -1.94
CA PHE A 56 13.49 5.22 -2.41
C PHE A 56 12.08 5.65 -2.03
N ILE A 57 11.87 6.95 -1.81
CA ILE A 57 10.54 7.50 -1.53
C ILE A 57 9.84 7.86 -2.86
N LYS A 58 10.61 8.26 -3.87
CA LYS A 58 10.10 8.66 -5.18
C LYS A 58 9.98 7.48 -6.14
N ALA A 59 8.97 7.57 -7.02
CA ALA A 59 8.63 6.53 -7.98
C ALA A 59 9.68 6.31 -9.09
N ASP A 60 10.58 7.27 -9.31
CA ASP A 60 11.69 7.19 -10.26
C ASP A 60 12.99 6.69 -9.62
N CYS A 61 12.97 6.33 -8.33
CA CYS A 61 14.14 5.89 -7.57
C CYS A 61 15.30 6.92 -7.55
N SER A 62 14.97 8.21 -7.62
CA SER A 62 15.92 9.30 -7.33
C SER A 62 15.99 9.59 -5.84
N ILE A 63 17.12 10.19 -5.41
CA ILE A 63 17.37 10.60 -4.01
C ILE A 63 16.42 11.72 -3.60
#